data_AF-A0A1F5UPH1-F1
#
_entry.id   AF-A0A1F5UPH1-F1
#
_cell.length_a   1.000
_cell.length_b   1.000
_cell.length_c   1.000
_cell.angle_alpha   90.00
_cell.angle_beta   90.00
_cell.angle_gamma   90.00
#
_symmetry.space_group_name_H-M   'P 1'
#
loop_
_entity.id
_entity.type
_entity.pdbx_description
1 polymer ?
#
loop_
_entity_poly.entity_id
_entity_poly.type
_entity_poly.pdbx_seq_one_letter_code
_entity_poly.pdbx_strand_id
1 'polypeptide(L)' 'MVPMDKLSIYVPQEKRQHQPIERLTKLAKKRDRSVNYLVVQAILEYVEREEKKDKGPGK' A
#
# COMPACT_ATOMS: atom_id res chain seq x y z
N MET A 1 -14.83 -2.87 -20.45
CA MET A 1 -13.50 -3.37 -20.10
C MET A 1 -12.92 -2.40 -19.09
N VAL A 2 -12.79 -2.81 -17.82
CA VAL A 2 -12.11 -1.97 -16.82
C VAL A 2 -10.62 -2.01 -17.17
N PRO A 3 -9.95 -0.88 -17.41
CA PRO A 3 -8.53 -0.89 -17.72
C PRO A 3 -7.76 -1.56 -16.58
N MET A 4 -6.84 -2.48 -16.91
CA MET A 4 -5.84 -2.92 -15.94
C MET A 4 -4.86 -1.77 -15.73
N ASP A 5 -5.11 -0.95 -14.73
CA ASP A 5 -4.20 0.12 -14.36
C ASP A 5 -2.95 -0.48 -13.72
N LYS A 6 -1.81 -0.31 -14.38
CA LYS A 6 -0.50 -0.74 -13.87
C LYS A 6 0.17 0.42 -13.14
N LEU A 7 0.47 0.23 -11.86
CA LEU A 7 1.20 1.20 -11.04
C LEU A 7 2.66 0.74 -10.86
N SER A 8 3.61 1.60 -11.23
CA SER A 8 5.04 1.42 -10.91
C SER A 8 5.42 2.35 -9.77
N ILE A 9 5.92 1.81 -8.66
CA ILE A 9 6.26 2.59 -7.45
C ILE A 9 7.78 2.65 -7.30
N TYR A 10 8.34 3.85 -7.23
CA TYR A 10 9.73 4.09 -6.88
C TYR A 10 9.90 4.23 -5.36
N VAL A 11 10.87 3.53 -4.78
CA VAL A 11 11.22 3.65 -3.36
C VAL A 11 12.52 4.46 -3.23
N PRO A 12 12.45 5.69 -2.67
CA PRO A 12 13.63 6.53 -2.47
C PRO A 12 14.72 5.83 -1.66
N GLN A 13 15.98 6.21 -1.89
CA GLN A 13 17.12 5.56 -1.26
C GLN A 13 17.08 5.66 0.27
N GLU A 14 16.69 6.81 0.84
CA GLU A 14 16.57 6.94 2.29
C GLU A 14 15.47 6.04 2.87
N LYS A 15 14.48 5.63 2.07
CA LYS A 15 13.42 4.72 2.50
C LYS A 15 13.80 3.25 2.32
N ARG A 16 14.79 2.94 1.48
CA ARG A 16 15.30 1.57 1.29
C ARG A 16 15.96 0.99 2.55
N GLN A 17 16.52 1.82 3.43
CA GLN A 17 17.07 1.38 4.72
C GLN A 17 16.03 0.70 5.63
N HIS A 18 14.74 1.05 5.46
CA HIS A 18 13.63 0.41 6.18
C HIS A 18 13.19 -0.92 5.56
N GLN A 19 13.86 -1.35 4.48
CA GLN A 19 13.65 -2.60 3.76
C GLN A 19 12.16 -2.90 3.46
N PRO A 20 11.37 -1.93 2.96
CA PRO A 20 9.92 -2.10 2.85
C PRO A 20 9.52 -3.27 1.95
N ILE A 21 10.22 -3.47 0.82
CA ILE A 21 9.94 -4.54 -0.14
C ILE A 21 10.21 -5.92 0.48
N GLU A 22 11.32 -6.07 1.21
CA GLU A 22 11.67 -7.33 1.86
C GLU A 22 10.68 -7.67 2.97
N ARG A 23 10.33 -6.69 3.81
CA ARG A 23 9.33 -6.84 4.87
C ARG A 23 7.96 -7.22 4.31
N LEU A 24 7.56 -6.57 3.22
CA LEU A 24 6.30 -6.85 2.54
C LEU A 24 6.30 -8.26 1.94
N THR A 25 7.41 -8.68 1.33
CA THR A 25 7.57 -10.04 0.78
C THR A 25 7.49 -11.11 1.88
N LYS A 26 8.14 -10.89 3.02
CA LYS A 26 8.05 -11.79 4.19
C LYS A 26 6.62 -11.86 4.71
N LEU A 27 5.91 -10.73 4.78
CA LEU A 27 4.52 -10.68 5.23
C LEU A 27 3.58 -11.40 4.26
N ALA A 28 3.78 -11.22 2.95
CA ALA A 28 3.03 -11.88 1.89
C ALA A 28 3.10 -13.40 2.01
N LYS A 29 4.32 -13.95 2.19
CA LYS A 29 4.55 -15.38 2.43
C LYS A 29 3.84 -15.88 3.68
N LYS A 30 3.97 -15.15 4.80
CA LYS A 30 3.32 -15.54 6.08
C LYS A 30 1.80 -15.57 5.98
N ARG A 31 1.20 -14.74 5.13
CA ARG A 31 -0.25 -14.61 4.95
C ARG A 31 -0.81 -15.43 3.80
N ASP A 32 0.04 -16.17 3.07
CA ASP A 32 -0.30 -16.87 1.83
C ASP A 32 -1.00 -15.94 0.80
N ARG A 33 -0.43 -14.74 0.62
CA ARG A 33 -0.93 -13.73 -0.33
C ARG A 33 0.18 -13.24 -1.25
N SER A 34 -0.19 -12.66 -2.38
CA SER A 34 0.77 -11.99 -3.27
C SER A 34 1.20 -10.64 -2.69
N VAL A 35 2.40 -10.18 -3.07
CA VAL A 35 2.87 -8.84 -2.73
C VAL A 35 1.93 -7.78 -3.30
N ASN A 36 1.45 -7.97 -4.54
CA ASN A 36 0.50 -7.05 -5.18
C ASN A 36 -0.78 -6.88 -4.35
N TYR A 37 -1.33 -7.98 -3.81
CA TYR A 37 -2.50 -7.92 -2.94
C TYR A 37 -2.26 -7.01 -1.73
N LEU A 38 -1.12 -7.16 -1.05
CA LEU A 38 -0.80 -6.34 0.12
C LEU A 38 -0.53 -4.86 -0.25
N VAL A 39 0.09 -4.59 -1.40
CA VAL A 39 0.28 -3.21 -1.88
C VAL A 39 -1.06 -2.53 -2.12
N VAL A 40 -1.97 -3.19 -2.84
CA VAL A 40 -3.30 -2.64 -3.13
C VAL A 40 -4.08 -2.43 -1.84
N GLN A 41 -4.06 -3.39 -0.93
CA GLN A 41 -4.70 -3.26 0.38
C GLN A 41 -4.14 -2.05 1.17
N ALA A 42 -2.82 -1.88 1.21
CA ALA A 42 -2.21 -0.75 1.91
C ALA A 42 -2.56 0.61 1.28
N ILE A 43 -2.71 0.67 -0.05
CA ILE A 43 -3.17 1.88 -0.75
C ILE A 43 -4.62 2.21 -0.34
N LEU A 44 -5.52 1.23 -0.37
CA LEU A 44 -6.92 1.42 0.03
C LEU A 44 -7.04 1.87 1.49
N GLU A 45 -6.35 1.19 2.40
CA GLU A 45 -6.31 1.55 3.82
C GLU A 45 -5.74 2.96 4.06
N TYR A 46 -4.75 3.37 3.27
CA TYR A 46 -4.21 4.72 3.33
C TYR A 46 -5.25 5.74 2.89
N VAL A 47 -5.84 5.55 1.71
CA VAL A 47 -6.84 6.48 1.13
C VAL A 47 -8.03 6.64 2.07
N GLU A 48 -8.64 5.54 2.51
CA GLU A 48 -9.78 5.59 3.43
C GLU A 48 -9.46 6.34 4.74
N ARG A 49 -8.25 6.14 5.28
CA ARG A 49 -7.84 6.81 6.51
C ARG A 49 -7.67 8.30 6.30
N GLU A 50 -7.05 8.72 5.19
CA GLU A 50 -6.87 10.15 4.91
C GLU A 50 -8.19 10.83 4.56
N GLU A 51 -9.07 10.19 3.77
CA GLU A 51 -10.41 10.71 3.48
C GLU A 51 -11.28 10.87 4.74
N LYS A 52 -11.11 9.99 5.72
CA LYS A 52 -11.79 10.10 7.03
C LYS A 52 -11.25 11.27 7.87
N LYS A 53 -9.97 11.59 7.79
CA LYS A 53 -9.38 12.76 8.47
C LYS A 53 -9.88 14.06 7.86
N ASP A 54 -10.00 14.11 6.54
CA ASP A 54 -10.50 15.29 5.82
C ASP A 54 -11.99 15.54 6.10
N LYS A 55 -12.73 14.52 6.55
CA LYS A 55 -14.13 14.60 6.99
C LYS A 55 -14.28 14.75 8.52
N GLY A 56 -13.40 15.50 9.18
CA GLY A 56 -13.45 15.78 10.63
C GLY A 56 -14.86 16.09 11.17
N PRO A 57 -15.11 15.89 12.48
CA PRO A 57 -16.44 15.75 13.06
C PRO A 57 -17.28 17.02 12.85
N GLY A 58 -18.26 16.96 11.96
CA GLY A 58 -19.22 18.04 11.73
C GLY A 58 -18.63 19.28 11.06
N LYS A 59 -19.03 19.52 9.82
CA LYS A 59 -19.53 20.88 9.52
C LYS A 59 -20.88 21.03 10.21
#